data_AF-A0A1X9M7Q4-F1
#
_entry.id   AF-A0A1X9M7Q4-F1
#
_cell.length_a   1.000
_cell.length_b   1.000
_cell.length_c   1.000
_cell.angle_alpha   90.00
_cell.angle_beta   90.00
_cell.angle_gamma   90.00
#
_symmetry.space_group_name_H-M   'P 1'
#
loop_
_entity.id
_entity.type
_entity.pdbx_description
1 polymer ?
#
loop_
_entity_poly.entity_id
_entity_poly.type
_entity_poly.pdbx_seq_one_letter_code
_entity_poly.pdbx_strand_id
1 'polypeptide(L)'
;MAETRIETFINHMANRYTTSFNVYRDESIGAIPLNFYAEFQRRDEKYLMTKAIKVWGVETQQYTFVTHQTVVTKETLMHLAKEIDRHIPSFVPKKQEHMSTYFVGVIVTDQSIEKKVEKLVRGMRKIKFLKYGWHGWADRYIAVVSLKDREVYIHKKGEDFISTFKNALTEGG
;
A
#
# COMPACT_ATOMS: atom_id res chain seq x y z
N MET A 1 21.73 -14.74 11.88
CA MET A 1 20.30 -15.11 11.99
C MET A 1 19.83 -15.42 10.58
N ALA A 2 19.13 -16.52 10.36
CA ALA A 2 18.56 -16.82 9.05
C ALA A 2 17.39 -15.86 8.78
N GLU A 3 17.33 -15.31 7.58
CA GLU A 3 16.25 -14.43 7.16
C GLU A 3 14.93 -15.23 7.11
N THR A 4 13.87 -14.67 7.69
CA THR A 4 12.54 -15.31 7.69
C THR A 4 11.91 -15.23 6.29
N ARG A 5 10.97 -16.13 6.00
CA ARG A 5 10.21 -16.11 4.74
C ARG A 5 9.53 -14.75 4.49
N ILE A 6 9.04 -14.11 5.54
CA ILE A 6 8.44 -12.77 5.48
C ILE A 6 9.48 -11.72 5.09
N GLU A 7 10.64 -11.71 5.74
CA GLU A 7 11.72 -10.75 5.47
C GLU A 7 12.22 -10.88 4.03
N THR A 8 12.50 -12.11 3.55
CA THR A 8 12.92 -12.35 2.17
C THR A 8 11.88 -11.85 1.17
N PHE A 9 10.59 -12.13 1.40
CA PHE A 9 9.53 -11.66 0.52
C PHE A 9 9.44 -10.14 0.50
N ILE A 10 9.48 -9.49 1.67
CA ILE A 10 9.43 -8.03 1.79
C ILE A 10 10.64 -7.37 1.14
N ASN A 11 11.84 -7.93 1.30
CA ASN A 11 13.05 -7.42 0.67
C ASN A 11 13.00 -7.52 -0.85
N HIS A 12 12.49 -8.63 -1.37
CA HIS A 12 12.21 -8.77 -2.79
C HIS A 12 11.18 -7.74 -3.29
N MET A 13 10.12 -7.48 -2.53
CA MET A 13 9.11 -6.47 -2.86
C MET A 13 9.67 -5.05 -2.86
N ALA A 14 10.46 -4.69 -1.85
CA ALA A 14 11.13 -3.39 -1.79
C ALA A 14 12.01 -3.16 -3.03
N ASN A 15 12.77 -4.18 -3.46
CA ASN A 15 13.60 -4.11 -4.66
C ASN A 15 12.78 -3.96 -5.94
N ARG A 16 11.60 -4.60 -6.06
CA ARG A 16 10.72 -4.39 -7.21
C ARG A 16 10.14 -2.98 -7.26
N TYR A 17 9.80 -2.40 -6.11
CA TYR A 17 9.22 -1.07 -6.02
C TYR A 17 10.19 0.03 -6.52
N THR A 18 11.51 -0.13 -6.35
CA THR A 18 12.51 0.89 -6.80
C THR A 18 12.46 1.20 -8.30
N THR A 19 11.87 0.30 -9.10
CA THR A 19 11.68 0.52 -10.55
C THR A 19 10.81 1.74 -10.85
N SER A 20 9.79 2.00 -10.02
CA SER A 20 8.77 3.04 -10.24
C SER A 20 8.51 3.94 -9.01
N PHE A 21 9.12 3.62 -7.86
CA PHE A 21 8.91 4.31 -6.59
C PHE A 21 10.24 4.69 -5.94
N ASN A 22 10.26 5.80 -5.19
CA ASN A 22 11.24 6.01 -4.13
C ASN A 22 10.91 5.04 -2.99
N VAL A 23 11.90 4.31 -2.49
CA VAL A 23 11.71 3.33 -1.40
C VAL A 23 12.57 3.73 -0.21
N TYR A 24 11.93 3.81 0.94
CA TYR A 24 12.52 4.20 2.22
C TYR A 24 12.39 3.04 3.21
N ARG A 25 13.41 2.84 4.03
CA ARG A 25 13.48 1.83 5.10
C ARG A 25 13.73 2.53 6.42
N ASP A 26 13.50 1.82 7.52
CA ASP A 26 13.66 2.34 8.89
C ASP A 26 12.74 3.54 9.20
N GLU A 27 11.61 3.60 8.50
CA GLU A 27 10.57 4.61 8.65
C GLU A 27 9.39 4.10 9.49
N SER A 28 8.52 5.04 9.89
CA SER A 28 7.29 4.70 10.62
C SER A 28 6.10 5.51 10.13
N ILE A 29 4.90 4.96 10.32
CA ILE A 29 3.64 5.71 10.19
C ILE A 29 3.00 5.82 11.57
N GLY A 30 3.21 6.98 12.20
CA GLY A 30 2.88 7.17 13.62
C GLY A 30 3.69 6.21 14.49
N ALA A 31 3.00 5.36 15.26
CA ALA A 31 3.65 4.39 16.14
C ALA A 31 4.00 3.05 15.45
N ILE A 32 3.69 2.90 14.16
CA ILE A 32 3.88 1.62 13.44
C ILE A 32 5.22 1.65 12.69
N PRO A 33 6.21 0.84 13.07
CA PRO A 33 7.41 0.67 12.28
C PRO A 33 7.06 -0.01 10.94
N LEU A 34 7.67 0.48 9.88
CA LEU A 34 7.48 -0.02 8.53
C LEU A 34 8.72 -0.83 8.12
N ASN A 35 8.47 -1.96 7.48
CA ASN A 35 9.56 -2.67 6.82
C ASN A 35 10.06 -1.89 5.61
N PHE A 36 9.15 -1.25 4.88
CA PHE A 36 9.48 -0.17 3.95
C PHE A 36 8.27 0.73 3.69
N TYR A 37 8.57 1.93 3.21
CA TYR A 37 7.63 2.92 2.72
C TYR A 37 8.01 3.27 1.28
N ALA A 38 7.02 3.47 0.40
CA ALA A 38 7.27 3.78 -1.00
C ALA A 38 6.39 4.89 -1.55
N GLU A 39 7.00 5.80 -2.30
CA GLU A 39 6.38 6.97 -2.93
C GLU A 39 6.50 6.86 -4.45
N PHE A 40 5.38 6.93 -5.17
CA PHE A 40 5.41 6.82 -6.62
C PHE A 40 6.18 7.99 -7.25
N GLN A 41 7.17 7.69 -8.09
CA GLN A 41 7.88 8.72 -8.84
C GLN A 41 7.14 9.05 -10.13
N ARG A 42 6.72 10.31 -10.28
CA ARG A 42 6.41 10.87 -11.60
C ARG A 42 7.73 11.09 -12.34
N ARG A 43 8.16 10.14 -13.17
CA ARG A 43 9.25 10.40 -14.14
C ARG A 43 8.65 11.16 -15.32
N ASP A 44 9.17 12.36 -15.57
CA ASP A 44 8.91 13.12 -16.79
C ASP A 44 9.55 12.42 -17.98
N GLU A 45 8.98 11.31 -18.44
CA GLU A 45 9.49 10.69 -19.67
C GLU A 45 8.40 9.93 -20.42
N LYS A 46 8.29 10.30 -21.69
CA LYS A 46 7.42 9.80 -22.77
C LYS A 46 7.45 8.27 -23.00
N TYR A 47 7.98 7.46 -22.09
CA TYR A 47 8.35 6.07 -22.32
C TYR A 47 7.72 5.01 -21.41
N LEU A 48 7.00 5.39 -20.34
CA LEU A 48 6.31 4.41 -19.48
C LEU A 48 4.80 4.36 -19.77
N MET A 49 4.44 4.27 -21.05
CA MET A 49 3.17 3.70 -21.49
C MET A 49 3.20 2.16 -21.36
N THR A 50 3.70 1.62 -20.26
CA THR A 50 3.46 0.23 -19.92
C THR A 50 2.00 0.10 -19.50
N LYS A 51 1.25 -0.76 -20.20
CA LYS A 51 -0.18 -1.05 -20.03
C LYS A 51 -0.66 -1.36 -18.59
N ALA A 52 0.25 -1.46 -17.61
CA ALA A 52 -0.04 -1.71 -16.20
C ALA A 52 -0.54 -0.48 -15.42
N ILE A 53 -0.36 0.75 -15.94
CA ILE A 53 -0.61 2.01 -15.21
C ILE A 53 -1.62 2.85 -15.99
N LYS A 54 -2.74 2.25 -16.44
CA LYS A 54 -3.72 2.93 -17.31
C LYS A 54 -4.78 3.73 -16.55
N VAL A 55 -4.68 3.85 -15.23
CA VAL A 55 -5.73 4.43 -14.36
C VAL A 55 -5.34 5.79 -13.79
N TRP A 56 -4.06 6.18 -13.86
CA TRP A 56 -3.56 7.36 -13.19
C TRP A 56 -3.46 8.53 -14.17
N GLY A 57 -4.41 9.46 -14.07
CA GLY A 57 -4.27 10.77 -14.70
C GLY A 57 -3.03 11.50 -14.17
N VAL A 58 -2.63 12.56 -14.88
CA VAL A 58 -1.40 13.36 -14.71
C VAL A 58 -1.21 13.95 -13.28
N GLU A 59 -2.22 13.86 -12.41
CA GLU A 59 -2.29 14.47 -11.07
C GLU A 59 -2.44 13.45 -9.92
N THR A 60 -1.87 12.25 -10.07
CA THR A 60 -2.01 11.16 -9.08
C THR A 60 -0.73 10.94 -8.28
N GLN A 61 -0.84 10.92 -6.95
CA GLN A 61 0.22 10.50 -6.01
C GLN A 61 -0.15 9.16 -5.36
N GLN A 62 0.84 8.28 -5.13
CA GLN A 62 0.63 7.03 -4.40
C GLN A 62 1.71 6.82 -3.32
N TYR A 63 1.22 6.47 -2.14
CA TYR A 63 2.00 6.15 -0.95
C TYR A 63 1.69 4.72 -0.50
N THR A 64 2.71 3.87 -0.37
CA THR A 64 2.56 2.48 0.07
C THR A 64 3.33 2.26 1.36
N PHE A 65 2.66 1.80 2.41
CA PHE A 65 3.25 1.52 3.72
C PHE A 65 3.21 0.03 3.95
N VAL A 66 4.36 -0.61 4.10
CA VAL A 66 4.46 -2.06 4.24
C VAL A 66 4.99 -2.41 5.63
N THR A 67 4.22 -3.23 6.33
CA THR A 67 4.59 -3.81 7.62
C THR A 67 4.27 -5.30 7.60
N HIS A 68 4.72 -6.04 8.61
CA HIS A 68 4.38 -7.44 8.79
C HIS A 68 3.71 -7.69 10.13
N GLN A 69 2.91 -8.75 10.18
CA GLN A 69 2.31 -9.27 11.40
C GLN A 69 2.24 -10.79 11.32
N THR A 70 2.58 -11.49 12.40
CA THR A 70 2.40 -12.94 12.49
C THR A 70 0.92 -13.30 12.39
N VAL A 71 0.06 -12.62 13.17
CA VAL A 71 -1.39 -12.82 13.16
C VAL A 71 -2.07 -11.51 12.76
N VAL A 72 -2.90 -11.57 11.72
CA VAL A 72 -3.68 -10.41 11.27
C VAL A 72 -5.05 -10.43 11.93
N THR A 73 -5.36 -9.40 12.71
CA THR A 73 -6.64 -9.24 13.39
C THR A 73 -7.37 -7.98 12.92
N LYS A 74 -8.61 -7.78 13.37
CA LYS A 74 -9.34 -6.54 13.14
C LYS A 74 -8.59 -5.34 13.72
N GLU A 75 -7.99 -5.52 14.89
CA GLU A 75 -7.28 -4.48 15.64
C GLU A 75 -6.03 -4.05 14.90
N THR A 76 -5.23 -4.99 14.36
CA THR A 76 -4.02 -4.63 13.60
C THR A 76 -4.37 -3.89 12.31
N LEU A 77 -5.41 -4.33 11.60
CA LEU A 77 -5.94 -3.64 10.42
C LEU A 77 -6.44 -2.23 10.73
N MET A 78 -7.25 -2.09 11.78
CA MET A 78 -7.80 -0.79 12.19
C MET A 78 -6.71 0.16 12.70
N HIS A 79 -5.70 -0.36 13.39
CA HIS A 79 -4.57 0.45 13.87
C HIS A 79 -3.81 1.06 12.69
N LEU A 80 -3.42 0.24 11.71
CA LEU A 80 -2.76 0.73 10.49
C LEU A 80 -3.61 1.76 9.75
N ALA A 81 -4.90 1.47 9.55
CA ALA A 81 -5.82 2.40 8.90
C ALA A 81 -5.91 3.75 9.63
N LYS A 82 -5.97 3.72 10.96
CA LYS A 82 -6.06 4.93 11.80
C LYS A 82 -4.78 5.75 11.77
N GLU A 83 -3.61 5.11 11.83
CA GLU A 83 -2.33 5.82 11.74
C GLU A 83 -2.15 6.47 10.38
N ILE A 84 -2.48 5.77 9.28
CA ILE A 84 -2.48 6.38 7.94
C ILE A 84 -3.46 7.57 7.90
N ASP A 85 -4.73 7.38 8.30
CA ASP A 85 -5.76 8.43 8.26
C ASP A 85 -5.36 9.71 9.04
N ARG A 86 -4.64 9.54 10.16
CA ARG A 86 -4.16 10.64 11.00
C ARG A 86 -3.04 11.42 10.32
N HIS A 87 -2.16 10.74 9.60
CA HIS A 87 -0.97 11.34 8.99
C HIS A 87 -1.17 11.77 7.53
N ILE A 88 -2.29 11.45 6.87
CA ILE A 88 -2.64 11.96 5.53
C ILE A 88 -2.29 13.46 5.34
N PRO A 89 -2.61 14.39 6.27
CA PRO A 89 -2.31 15.80 6.09
C PRO A 89 -0.82 16.13 5.94
N SER A 90 0.09 15.27 6.43
CA SER A 90 1.54 15.45 6.32
C SER A 90 2.08 15.13 4.92
N PHE A 91 1.35 14.34 4.13
CA PHE A 91 1.75 13.89 2.78
C PHE A 91 1.12 14.72 1.65
N VAL A 92 0.21 15.64 1.99
CA VAL A 92 -0.50 16.45 1.00
C VAL A 92 0.23 17.79 0.86
N PRO A 93 0.74 18.15 -0.35
CA PRO A 93 1.45 19.40 -0.57
C PRO A 93 0.61 20.63 -0.20
N LYS A 94 1.28 21.69 0.29
CA LYS A 94 0.61 22.97 0.62
C LYS A 94 0.16 23.75 -0.62
N LYS A 95 0.76 23.52 -1.79
CA LYS A 95 0.38 24.16 -3.06
C LYS A 95 -0.78 23.40 -3.70
N GLN A 96 -1.81 24.17 -4.04
CA GLN A 96 -3.13 23.73 -4.49
C GLN A 96 -3.07 23.24 -5.94
N GLU A 97 -2.93 21.93 -6.13
CA GLU A 97 -3.35 21.28 -7.38
C GLU A 97 -4.27 20.12 -7.00
N HIS A 98 -5.27 19.83 -7.85
CA HIS A 98 -6.39 18.91 -7.61
C HIS A 98 -5.95 17.44 -7.56
N MET A 99 -5.01 17.11 -6.67
CA MET A 99 -4.37 15.81 -6.65
C MET A 99 -5.24 14.74 -6.02
N SER A 100 -5.37 13.62 -6.75
CA SER A 100 -5.87 12.37 -6.20
C SER A 100 -4.72 11.66 -5.52
N THR A 101 -4.78 11.50 -4.19
CA THR A 101 -3.70 10.84 -3.45
C THR A 101 -4.17 9.49 -2.92
N TYR A 102 -3.40 8.46 -3.20
CA TYR A 102 -3.70 7.09 -2.81
C TYR A 102 -2.78 6.64 -1.70
N PHE A 103 -3.36 6.11 -0.62
CA PHE A 103 -2.62 5.60 0.52
C PHE A 103 -2.93 4.12 0.70
N VAL A 104 -1.93 3.27 0.54
CA VAL A 104 -2.07 1.81 0.57
C VAL A 104 -1.29 1.27 1.75
N GLY A 105 -2.00 0.83 2.80
CA GLY A 105 -1.38 0.09 3.90
C GLY A 105 -1.37 -1.40 3.57
N VAL A 106 -0.21 -2.05 3.68
CA VAL A 106 -0.03 -3.47 3.40
C VAL A 106 0.51 -4.17 4.63
N ILE A 107 -0.21 -5.20 5.08
CA ILE A 107 0.26 -6.12 6.12
C ILE A 107 0.65 -7.44 5.46
N VAL A 108 1.90 -7.85 5.60
CA VAL A 108 2.39 -9.16 5.16
C VAL A 108 2.33 -10.15 6.32
N THR A 109 1.83 -11.35 6.06
CA THR A 109 1.80 -12.46 7.02
C THR A 109 2.16 -13.78 6.34
N ASP A 110 2.81 -14.67 7.08
CA ASP A 110 3.07 -16.05 6.66
C ASP A 110 1.96 -17.02 7.07
N GLN A 111 0.85 -16.53 7.61
CA GLN A 111 -0.30 -17.31 8.04
C GLN A 111 -1.51 -17.11 7.13
N SER A 112 -2.42 -18.08 7.14
CA SER A 112 -3.71 -17.96 6.49
C SER A 112 -4.58 -16.97 7.24
N ILE A 113 -5.40 -16.19 6.53
CA ILE A 113 -6.32 -15.26 7.19
C ILE A 113 -7.69 -15.89 7.44
N GLU A 114 -8.32 -15.53 8.56
CA GLU A 114 -9.69 -15.94 8.82
C GLU A 114 -10.68 -15.26 7.87
N LYS A 115 -11.75 -15.96 7.48
CA LYS A 115 -12.82 -15.41 6.61
C LYS A 115 -13.43 -14.10 7.14
N LYS A 116 -13.46 -13.90 8.46
CA LYS A 116 -13.94 -12.65 9.09
C LYS A 116 -12.98 -11.48 8.81
N VAL A 117 -11.67 -11.73 8.81
CA VAL A 117 -10.61 -10.76 8.51
C VAL A 117 -10.61 -10.45 7.02
N GLU A 118 -10.77 -11.47 6.17
CA GLU A 118 -10.96 -11.30 4.73
C GLU A 118 -12.15 -10.37 4.41
N LYS A 119 -13.32 -10.66 4.97
CA LYS A 119 -14.52 -9.84 4.74
C LYS A 119 -14.30 -8.40 5.19
N LEU A 120 -13.59 -8.20 6.30
CA LEU A 120 -13.24 -6.87 6.80
C LEU A 120 -12.33 -6.14 5.81
N VAL A 121 -11.17 -6.69 5.46
CA VAL A 121 -10.18 -6.02 4.59
C VAL A 121 -10.77 -5.67 3.21
N ARG A 122 -11.64 -6.52 2.65
CA ARG A 122 -12.36 -6.23 1.39
C ARG A 122 -13.26 -5.00 1.48
N GLY A 123 -13.66 -4.57 2.67
CA GLY A 123 -14.41 -3.34 2.92
C GLY A 123 -13.56 -2.14 3.34
N MET A 124 -12.24 -2.30 3.54
CA MET A 124 -11.38 -1.27 4.15
C MET A 124 -10.87 -0.20 3.18
N ARG A 125 -11.77 0.32 2.35
CA ARG A 125 -11.55 1.54 1.57
C ARG A 125 -12.14 2.75 2.29
N LYS A 126 -11.45 3.90 2.26
CA LYS A 126 -12.00 5.16 2.77
C LYS A 126 -11.54 6.33 1.93
N ILE A 127 -12.50 7.11 1.43
CA ILE A 127 -12.24 8.39 0.77
C ILE A 127 -12.37 9.50 1.81
N LYS A 128 -11.41 10.42 1.84
CA LYS A 128 -11.44 11.63 2.66
C LYS A 128 -11.21 12.84 1.77
N PHE A 129 -12.22 13.72 1.66
CA PHE A 129 -12.08 14.99 0.99
C PHE A 129 -11.23 15.95 1.82
N LEU A 130 -10.29 16.63 1.18
CA LEU A 130 -9.38 17.57 1.83
C LEU A 130 -9.88 18.99 1.59
N LYS A 131 -9.91 19.81 2.66
CA LYS A 131 -10.45 21.19 2.67
C LYS A 131 -11.75 21.34 1.85
N TYR A 132 -12.80 20.61 2.25
CA TYR A 132 -14.11 20.62 1.58
C TYR A 132 -14.09 20.21 0.08
N GLY A 133 -13.07 19.48 -0.36
CA GLY A 133 -12.93 18.98 -1.73
C GLY A 133 -12.11 19.89 -2.65
N TRP A 134 -11.72 21.09 -2.19
CA TRP A 134 -10.94 22.04 -2.99
C TRP A 134 -9.49 21.63 -3.14
N HIS A 135 -8.98 20.68 -2.34
CA HIS A 135 -7.58 20.24 -2.38
C HIS A 135 -7.47 18.75 -2.70
N GLY A 136 -8.42 18.24 -3.50
CA GLY A 136 -8.48 16.84 -3.88
C GLY A 136 -9.02 15.94 -2.77
N TRP A 137 -8.75 14.64 -2.92
CA TRP A 137 -9.14 13.62 -1.96
C TRP A 137 -8.01 12.64 -1.70
N ALA A 138 -8.01 12.09 -0.50
CA ALA A 138 -7.21 10.93 -0.14
C ALA A 138 -8.09 9.68 -0.24
N ASP A 139 -7.67 8.69 -1.01
CA ASP A 139 -8.32 7.37 -1.11
C ASP A 139 -7.41 6.32 -0.45
N ARG A 140 -7.81 5.87 0.74
CA ARG A 140 -7.05 4.90 1.54
C ARG A 140 -7.55 3.48 1.29
N TYR A 141 -6.62 2.55 1.11
CA TYR A 141 -6.83 1.11 1.06
C TYR A 141 -6.01 0.42 2.14
N ILE A 142 -6.50 -0.73 2.62
CA ILE A 142 -5.72 -1.68 3.40
C ILE A 142 -5.71 -3.01 2.65
N ALA A 143 -4.55 -3.63 2.57
CA ALA A 143 -4.33 -4.94 1.99
C ALA A 143 -3.69 -5.88 3.03
N VAL A 144 -4.00 -7.17 2.88
CA VAL A 144 -3.27 -8.24 3.55
C VAL A 144 -2.67 -9.16 2.50
N VAL A 145 -1.37 -9.41 2.60
CA VAL A 145 -0.65 -10.37 1.77
C VAL A 145 -0.40 -11.62 2.60
N SER A 146 -1.05 -12.72 2.23
CA SER A 146 -0.89 -14.02 2.89
C SER A 146 0.07 -14.89 2.09
N LEU A 147 1.27 -15.14 2.62
CA LEU A 147 2.24 -16.02 1.96
C LEU A 147 1.81 -17.49 2.01
N LYS A 148 0.98 -17.86 2.98
CA LYS A 148 0.42 -19.21 3.10
C LYS A 148 -0.70 -19.45 2.09
N ASP A 149 -1.61 -18.50 1.94
CA ASP A 149 -2.73 -18.61 0.98
C ASP A 149 -2.30 -18.26 -0.45
N ARG A 150 -1.12 -17.64 -0.60
CA ARG A 150 -0.61 -17.09 -1.87
C ARG A 150 -1.60 -16.11 -2.51
N GLU A 151 -2.24 -15.29 -1.69
CA GLU A 151 -3.29 -14.36 -2.11
C GLU A 151 -3.08 -12.96 -1.49
N VAL A 152 -3.60 -11.95 -2.18
CA VAL A 152 -3.67 -10.58 -1.66
C VAL A 152 -5.13 -10.17 -1.49
N TYR A 153 -5.50 -9.84 -0.26
CA TYR A 153 -6.85 -9.43 0.10
C TYR A 153 -6.91 -7.91 0.21
N ILE A 154 -7.63 -7.28 -0.70
CA ILE A 154 -7.87 -5.82 -0.73
C ILE A 154 -9.31 -5.56 -1.18
N HIS A 155 -9.79 -4.34 -0.95
CA HIS A 155 -11.01 -3.86 -1.61
C HIS A 155 -10.87 -3.88 -3.14
N LYS A 156 -11.90 -4.32 -3.88
CA LYS A 156 -11.88 -4.51 -5.35
C LYS A 156 -11.36 -3.32 -6.15
N LYS A 157 -11.66 -2.08 -5.73
CA LYS A 157 -11.16 -0.85 -6.38
C LYS A 157 -9.67 -0.57 -6.18
N GLY A 158 -8.99 -1.34 -5.33
CA GLY A 158 -7.57 -1.19 -5.04
C GLY A 158 -6.69 -2.28 -5.63
N GLU A 159 -7.24 -3.17 -6.44
CA GLU A 159 -6.54 -4.31 -7.04
C GLU A 159 -5.29 -3.89 -7.83
N ASP A 160 -5.38 -2.80 -8.59
CA ASP A 160 -4.27 -2.32 -9.42
C ASP A 160 -3.06 -1.88 -8.58
N PHE A 161 -3.26 -1.41 -7.34
CA PHE A 161 -2.17 -0.97 -6.45
C PHE A 161 -1.31 -2.11 -5.91
N ILE A 162 -1.81 -3.34 -5.96
CA ILE A 162 -1.17 -4.51 -5.37
C ILE A 162 -0.79 -5.56 -6.40
N SER A 163 -0.84 -5.20 -7.69
CA SER A 163 -0.44 -6.07 -8.81
C SER A 163 0.98 -6.60 -8.66
N THR A 164 1.93 -5.78 -8.19
CA THR A 164 3.32 -6.22 -7.91
C THR A 164 3.37 -7.33 -6.86
N PHE A 165 2.56 -7.24 -5.80
CA PHE A 165 2.49 -8.29 -4.77
C PHE A 165 1.86 -9.57 -5.30
N LYS A 166 0.77 -9.46 -6.07
CA LYS A 166 0.12 -10.62 -6.70
C LYS A 166 1.05 -11.37 -7.62
N ASN A 167 1.76 -10.66 -8.50
CA ASN A 167 2.72 -11.26 -9.42
C ASN A 167 3.86 -11.95 -8.68
N ALA A 168 4.39 -11.32 -7.62
CA ALA A 168 5.45 -11.91 -6.81
C ALA A 168 5.02 -13.21 -6.10
N LEU A 169 3.76 -13.32 -5.69
CA LEU A 169 3.21 -14.56 -5.12
C LEU A 169 3.03 -15.68 -6.14
N THR A 170 2.82 -15.35 -7.42
CA THR A 170 2.66 -16.34 -8.50
C THR A 170 4.00 -16.80 -9.07
N GLU A 171 5.01 -15.94 -9.12
CA GLU A 171 6.32 -16.23 -9.71
C GLU A 171 7.22 -17.13 -8.83
N GLY A 172 6.96 -17.20 -7.52
CA GLY A 172 7.69 -18.05 -6.57
C GLY A 172 7.07 -19.43 -6.36
N GLY A 173 6.47 -20.02 -7.40
CA GLY A 173 5.86 -21.37 -7.39
C GLY A 173 6.73 -22.43 -8.03
#